data_AF-A0A944HY52-F1
#
_entry.id   AF-A0A944HY52-F1
#
_cell.length_a   1.000
_cell.length_b   1.000
_cell.length_c   1.000
_cell.angle_alpha   90.00
_cell.angle_beta   90.00
_cell.angle_gamma   90.00
#
_symmetry.space_group_name_H-M   'P 1'
#
loop_
_entity.id
_entity.type
_entity.pdbx_description
1 polymer ?
#
loop_
_entity_poly.entity_id
_entity_poly.type
_entity_poly.pdbx_seq_one_letter_code
_entity_poly.pdbx_strand_id
1 'polypeptide(L)'
;MPGTQAVNVRLELGQEISRLLDRHLCTAREWFPHQWVPWGQGHDFDGPLGGIPWSESQSQLPRAVRSALVVNLLTEDNLPGYHHALLSGPSEEGPMMRALAQDGDSGRRAGSRWPGSRRDSGWRPCSMKPSSIRS
;
A
#
# COMPACT_ATOMS: atom_id res chain seq x y z
N MET A 1 44.26 -13.26 -11.23
CA MET A 1 43.28 -12.46 -10.48
C MET A 1 42.19 -13.41 -10.01
N PRO A 2 41.94 -13.58 -8.70
CA PRO A 2 40.83 -14.41 -8.25
C PRO A 2 39.53 -13.79 -8.78
N GLY A 3 38.71 -14.60 -9.45
CA GLY A 3 37.49 -14.16 -10.10
C GLY A 3 36.47 -13.64 -9.08
N THR A 4 35.83 -12.52 -9.40
CA THR A 4 34.71 -11.97 -8.64
C THR A 4 33.60 -13.04 -8.60
N GLN A 5 33.43 -13.70 -7.46
CA GLN A 5 32.26 -14.54 -7.21
C GLN A 5 31.04 -13.62 -7.27
N ALA A 6 30.13 -13.87 -8.21
CA ALA A 6 28.88 -13.14 -8.29
C ALA A 6 28.01 -13.55 -7.08
N VAL A 7 27.99 -12.69 -6.06
CA VAL A 7 27.19 -12.90 -4.86
C VAL A 7 25.71 -12.83 -5.22
N ASN A 8 24.95 -13.88 -4.90
CA ASN A 8 23.50 -13.87 -5.06
C ASN A 8 22.85 -13.18 -3.86
N VAL A 9 22.82 -11.85 -3.91
CA VAL A 9 22.30 -10.97 -2.84
C VAL A 9 20.87 -11.29 -2.41
N ARG A 10 20.05 -11.89 -3.30
CA ARG A 10 18.66 -12.26 -2.97
C ARG A 10 18.59 -13.39 -1.96
N LEU A 11 19.49 -14.36 -2.07
CA LEU A 11 19.55 -15.51 -1.17
C LEU A 11 20.11 -15.10 0.19
N GLU A 12 21.19 -14.31 0.19
CA GLU A 12 21.84 -13.86 1.43
C GLU A 12 20.93 -12.96 2.27
N LEU A 13 20.16 -12.07 1.64
CA LEU A 13 19.25 -11.17 2.34
C LEU A 13 17.89 -11.79 2.67
N GLY A 14 17.59 -13.00 2.19
CA GLY A 14 16.26 -13.61 2.31
C GLY A 14 15.74 -13.70 3.76
N GLN A 15 16.60 -14.05 4.71
CA GLN A 15 16.23 -14.15 6.13
C GLN A 15 15.86 -12.79 6.73
N GLU A 16 16.64 -11.76 6.43
CA GLU A 16 16.40 -10.41 6.94
C GLU A 16 15.16 -9.78 6.29
N ILE A 17 14.94 -10.03 5.00
CA ILE A 17 13.72 -9.64 4.29
C ILE A 17 12.49 -10.24 4.97
N SER A 18 12.48 -11.53 5.29
CA SER A 18 11.38 -12.17 6.03
C SER A 18 11.12 -11.49 7.37
N ARG A 19 12.17 -11.26 8.16
CA ARG A 19 12.07 -10.68 9.49
C ARG A 19 11.50 -9.27 9.44
N LEU A 20 11.95 -8.45 8.49
CA LEU A 20 11.46 -7.09 8.30
C LEU A 20 10.04 -7.05 7.75
N LEU A 21 9.68 -7.95 6.85
CA LEU A 21 8.32 -8.11 6.35
C LEU A 21 7.35 -8.46 7.48
N ASP A 22 7.66 -9.50 8.26
CA ASP A 22 6.79 -9.92 9.38
C ASP A 22 6.65 -8.79 10.41
N ARG A 23 7.75 -8.06 10.71
CA ARG A 23 7.67 -6.86 11.56
C ARG A 23 6.73 -5.80 10.98
N HIS A 24 6.86 -5.48 9.70
CA HIS A 24 6.02 -4.49 9.03
C HIS A 24 4.54 -4.87 9.13
N LEU A 25 4.20 -6.12 8.79
CA LEU A 25 2.83 -6.62 8.82
C LEU A 25 2.22 -6.60 10.22
N CYS A 26 3.01 -6.89 11.25
CA CYS A 26 2.53 -6.86 12.63
C CYS A 26 2.32 -5.45 13.20
N THR A 27 2.95 -4.42 12.60
CA THR A 27 2.73 -3.01 12.98
C THR A 27 1.72 -2.30 12.10
N ALA A 28 1.43 -2.85 10.92
CA ALA A 28 0.49 -2.26 9.98
C ALA A 28 -0.92 -2.27 10.56
N ARG A 29 -1.57 -1.11 10.54
CA ARG A 29 -2.98 -0.97 10.93
C ARG A 29 -3.86 -1.01 9.69
N GLU A 30 -4.94 -1.77 9.77
CA GLU A 30 -5.99 -1.72 8.75
C GLU A 30 -6.70 -0.36 8.84
N TRP A 31 -6.96 0.23 7.68
CA TRP A 31 -7.73 1.46 7.55
C TRP A 31 -8.41 1.47 6.19
N PHE A 32 -9.49 2.24 6.07
CA PHE A 32 -10.28 2.32 4.85
C PHE A 32 -10.46 3.80 4.43
N PRO A 33 -10.05 4.22 3.22
CA PRO A 33 -10.05 5.63 2.81
C PRO A 33 -11.43 6.25 2.80
N HIS A 34 -12.46 5.47 2.48
CA HIS A 34 -13.84 5.96 2.49
C HIS A 34 -14.31 6.41 3.89
N GLN A 35 -13.62 6.02 4.97
CA GLN A 35 -13.91 6.50 6.33
C GLN A 35 -13.33 7.89 6.61
N TRP A 36 -12.39 8.36 5.78
CA TRP A 36 -11.68 9.63 5.95
C TRP A 36 -12.11 10.70 4.94
N VAL A 37 -13.03 10.36 4.03
CA VAL A 37 -13.60 11.30 3.05
C VAL A 37 -14.90 11.87 3.63
N PRO A 38 -15.04 13.21 3.77
CA PRO A 38 -16.26 13.83 4.24
C PRO A 38 -17.32 13.88 3.13
N TRP A 39 -17.94 12.75 2.83
CA TRP A 39 -18.89 12.58 1.71
C TRP A 39 -20.04 13.60 1.69
N GLY A 40 -20.47 14.09 2.86
CA GLY A 40 -21.51 15.12 2.97
C GLY A 40 -21.13 16.49 2.38
N GLN A 41 -19.85 16.71 2.06
CA GLN A 41 -19.35 17.90 1.34
C GLN A 41 -19.24 17.66 -0.17
N GLY A 42 -19.67 16.50 -0.67
CA GLY A 42 -19.71 16.20 -2.09
C GLY A 42 -20.74 17.05 -2.81
N HIS A 43 -20.37 17.56 -3.98
CA HIS A 43 -21.24 18.35 -4.85
C HIS A 43 -21.12 17.84 -6.29
N ASP A 44 -22.21 17.97 -7.04
CA ASP A 44 -22.18 17.70 -8.46
C ASP A 44 -21.35 18.77 -9.18
N PHE A 45 -20.55 18.33 -10.14
CA PHE A 45 -19.79 19.19 -11.02
C PHE A 45 -20.46 19.32 -12.39
N ASP A 46 -19.99 20.26 -13.20
CA ASP A 46 -20.50 20.47 -14.55
C ASP A 46 -20.40 19.20 -15.42
N GLY A 47 -21.17 19.17 -16.51
CA GLY A 47 -21.31 17.99 -17.37
C GLY A 47 -22.61 17.23 -17.13
N PRO A 48 -22.62 15.88 -17.23
CA PRO A 48 -23.86 15.08 -17.22
C PRO A 48 -24.74 15.23 -15.98
N LEU A 49 -24.17 15.67 -14.86
CA LEU A 49 -24.88 15.86 -13.59
C LEU A 49 -25.40 17.29 -13.40
N GLY A 50 -25.08 18.23 -14.30
CA GLY A 50 -25.63 19.59 -14.29
C GLY A 50 -25.18 20.45 -13.09
N GLY A 51 -24.04 20.13 -12.49
CA GLY A 51 -23.50 20.84 -11.33
C GLY A 51 -22.68 22.09 -11.67
N ILE A 52 -21.85 22.52 -10.73
CA ILE A 52 -21.04 23.74 -10.85
C ILE A 52 -19.65 23.38 -11.41
N PRO A 53 -19.10 24.14 -12.38
CA PRO A 53 -17.76 23.85 -12.89
C PRO A 53 -16.71 23.97 -11.78
N TRP A 54 -15.70 23.12 -11.83
CA TRP A 54 -14.58 23.18 -10.88
C TRP A 54 -13.80 24.49 -11.06
N SER A 55 -13.42 25.11 -9.94
CA SER A 55 -12.50 26.27 -9.92
C SER A 55 -11.50 26.15 -8.78
N GLU A 56 -10.31 26.73 -8.97
CA GLU A 56 -9.23 26.65 -7.98
C GLU A 56 -9.60 27.26 -6.61
N SER A 57 -10.57 28.18 -6.59
CA SER A 57 -11.14 28.81 -5.38
C SER A 57 -11.98 27.85 -4.52
N GLN A 58 -12.46 26.73 -5.08
CA GLN A 58 -13.23 25.72 -4.33
C GLN A 58 -12.34 24.86 -3.43
N SER A 59 -11.03 24.86 -3.66
CA SER A 59 -10.09 24.12 -2.83
C SER A 59 -9.56 25.01 -1.69
N GLN A 60 -9.69 24.50 -0.47
CA GLN A 60 -9.18 25.15 0.74
C GLN A 60 -7.66 24.94 0.94
N LEU A 61 -7.01 24.17 0.07
CA LEU A 61 -5.61 23.79 0.20
C LEU A 61 -4.67 24.84 -0.42
N PRO A 62 -3.53 25.16 0.24
CA PRO A 62 -2.50 25.98 -0.37
C PRO A 62 -1.98 25.36 -1.68
N ARG A 63 -1.58 26.21 -2.63
CA ARG A 63 -1.08 25.76 -3.95
C ARG A 63 0.00 24.69 -3.86
N ALA A 64 0.99 24.88 -2.98
CA ALA A 64 2.09 23.91 -2.79
C ALA A 64 1.59 22.54 -2.33
N VAL A 65 0.59 22.49 -1.45
CA VAL A 65 -0.01 21.25 -0.95
C VAL A 65 -0.76 20.54 -2.07
N ARG A 66 -1.53 21.27 -2.89
CA ARG A 66 -2.21 20.67 -4.06
C ARG A 66 -1.23 20.07 -5.04
N SER A 67 -0.16 20.79 -5.38
CA SER A 67 0.88 20.28 -6.28
C SER A 67 1.53 19.01 -5.74
N ALA A 68 1.83 18.97 -4.44
CA ALA A 68 2.38 17.77 -3.81
C ALA A 68 1.39 16.58 -3.87
N LEU A 69 0.10 16.81 -3.64
CA LEU A 69 -0.93 15.77 -3.73
C LEU A 69 -1.09 15.24 -5.16
N VAL A 70 -1.04 16.10 -6.17
CA VAL A 70 -1.10 15.69 -7.58
C VAL A 70 0.09 14.82 -7.93
N VAL A 71 1.31 15.22 -7.54
CA VAL A 71 2.52 14.41 -7.79
C VAL A 71 2.41 13.06 -7.09
N ASN A 72 2.00 13.04 -5.83
CA ASN A 72 1.81 11.79 -5.09
C ASN A 72 0.79 10.87 -5.79
N LEU A 73 -0.35 11.42 -6.22
CA LEU A 73 -1.34 10.65 -6.96
C LEU A 73 -0.77 10.07 -8.26
N LEU A 74 -0.02 10.85 -9.04
CA LEU A 74 0.57 10.38 -10.29
C LEU A 74 1.64 9.29 -10.07
N THR A 75 2.34 9.31 -8.94
CA THR A 75 3.31 8.25 -8.60
C THR A 75 2.63 6.98 -8.10
N GLU A 76 1.54 7.09 -7.34
CA GLU A 76 0.78 5.95 -6.82
C GLU A 76 -0.15 5.32 -7.87
N ASP A 77 -0.65 6.09 -8.84
CA ASP A 77 -1.48 5.56 -9.95
C ASP A 77 -0.69 4.62 -10.88
N ASN A 78 0.64 4.70 -10.84
CA ASN A 78 1.53 3.78 -11.55
C ASN A 78 1.85 2.49 -10.77
N LEU A 79 1.23 2.26 -9.60
CA LEU A 79 1.39 1.01 -8.84
C LEU A 79 1.21 -0.27 -9.68
N PRO A 80 0.24 -0.37 -10.62
CA PRO A 80 0.14 -1.55 -11.49
C PRO A 80 1.41 -1.80 -12.32
N GLY A 81 2.07 -0.73 -12.78
CA GLY A 81 3.34 -0.81 -13.51
C GLY A 81 4.48 -1.31 -12.63
N TYR A 82 4.55 -0.83 -11.38
CA TYR A 82 5.53 -1.33 -10.40
C TYR A 82 5.30 -2.80 -10.05
N HIS A 83 4.04 -3.21 -9.82
CA HIS A 83 3.71 -4.61 -9.59
C HIS A 83 4.11 -5.49 -10.78
N HIS A 84 3.81 -5.07 -12.01
CA HIS A 84 4.19 -5.83 -13.20
C HIS A 84 5.71 -5.98 -13.33
N ALA A 85 6.46 -4.89 -13.13
CA ALA A 85 7.93 -4.91 -13.19
C ALA A 85 8.54 -5.84 -12.12
N LEU A 86 7.95 -5.89 -10.93
CA LEU A 86 8.42 -6.74 -9.83
C LEU A 86 8.07 -8.23 -10.04
N LEU A 87 6.89 -8.53 -10.60
CA LEU A 87 6.43 -9.89 -10.83
C LEU A 87 7.03 -10.54 -12.10
N SER A 88 7.53 -9.74 -13.03
CA SER A 88 8.15 -10.22 -14.29
C SER A 88 9.60 -10.72 -14.09
N GLY A 89 10.16 -10.60 -12.90
CA GLY A 89 11.48 -11.16 -12.57
C GLY A 89 11.46 -12.69 -12.39
N PRO A 90 12.63 -13.35 -12.38
CA PRO A 90 12.70 -14.80 -12.17
C PRO A 90 12.11 -15.17 -10.80
N SER A 91 11.03 -15.94 -10.84
CA SER A 91 10.19 -16.32 -9.72
C SER A 91 10.81 -17.49 -8.95
N GLU A 92 11.60 -17.19 -7.93
CA GLU A 92 11.92 -18.16 -6.89
C GLU A 92 10.93 -17.96 -5.73
N GLU A 93 10.33 -19.05 -5.25
CA GLU A 93 9.38 -19.08 -4.14
C GLU A 93 10.08 -18.72 -2.83
N GLY A 94 10.31 -17.42 -2.61
CA GLY A 94 11.06 -16.89 -1.48
C GLY A 94 10.32 -15.79 -0.72
N PRO A 95 10.90 -15.33 0.40
CA PRO A 95 10.38 -14.21 1.21
C PRO A 95 10.03 -12.96 0.41
N MET A 96 10.81 -12.71 -0.66
CA MET A 96 10.59 -11.60 -1.59
C MET A 96 9.24 -11.73 -2.31
N MET A 97 8.87 -12.93 -2.76
CA MET A 97 7.61 -13.14 -3.48
C MET A 97 6.40 -13.04 -2.54
N ARG A 98 6.55 -13.45 -1.27
CA ARG A 98 5.53 -13.19 -0.23
C ARG A 98 5.35 -11.69 0.04
N ALA A 99 6.44 -10.91 0.08
CA ALA A 99 6.36 -9.46 0.22
C ALA A 99 5.60 -8.81 -0.96
N LEU A 100 5.88 -9.25 -2.19
CA LEU A 100 5.24 -8.73 -3.41
C LEU A 100 3.74 -9.06 -3.47
N ALA A 101 3.34 -10.27 -3.09
CA ALA A 101 1.93 -10.64 -3.03
C ALA A 101 1.14 -9.79 -2.01
N GLN A 102 1.81 -9.36 -0.93
CA GLN A 102 1.22 -8.52 0.10
C GLN A 102 1.17 -7.03 -0.30
N ASP A 103 2.11 -6.58 -1.13
CA ASP A 103 2.11 -5.23 -1.70
C ASP A 103 0.99 -5.04 -2.71
N GLY A 104 0.56 -6.10 -3.41
CA GLY A 104 -0.66 -6.07 -4.22
C GLY A 104 -1.95 -5.76 -3.43
N ASP A 105 -1.87 -5.73 -2.10
CA ASP A 105 -2.94 -5.32 -1.20
C ASP A 105 -2.91 -3.81 -0.87
N SER A 106 -1.85 -3.09 -1.27
CA SER A 106 -1.73 -1.63 -1.19
C SER A 106 -2.86 -0.94 -1.97
N GLY A 107 -3.24 -1.49 -3.13
CA GLY A 107 -4.42 -1.04 -3.89
C GLY A 107 -5.77 -1.41 -3.25
N ARG A 108 -5.83 -2.45 -2.41
CA ARG A 108 -7.05 -2.84 -1.67
C ARG A 108 -7.27 -2.06 -0.38
N ARG A 109 -6.22 -1.43 0.15
CA ARG A 109 -6.38 -0.32 1.09
C ARG A 109 -7.09 0.87 0.44
N ALA A 110 -7.38 0.88 -0.86
CA ALA A 110 -8.22 1.88 -1.52
C ALA A 110 -9.70 1.49 -1.73
N GLY A 111 -10.10 0.24 -1.43
CA GLY A 111 -11.50 -0.15 -1.58
C GLY A 111 -11.73 -1.65 -1.62
N SER A 112 -12.75 -2.08 -0.89
CA SER A 112 -13.40 -3.40 -0.89
C SER A 112 -12.71 -4.55 -0.14
N ARG A 113 -12.94 -4.58 1.19
CA ARG A 113 -13.22 -5.85 1.90
C ARG A 113 -14.70 -6.18 1.67
N TRP A 114 -14.98 -7.12 0.78
CA TRP A 114 -16.34 -7.64 0.60
C TRP A 114 -16.78 -8.46 1.82
N PRO A 115 -17.98 -8.25 2.38
CA PRO A 115 -18.48 -9.07 3.48
C PRO A 115 -18.75 -10.49 2.95
N GLY A 116 -17.90 -11.45 3.31
CA GLY A 116 -18.09 -12.86 2.96
C GLY A 116 -16.83 -13.64 2.59
N SER A 117 -15.69 -12.96 2.33
CA SER A 117 -14.43 -13.65 2.06
C SER A 117 -13.75 -14.11 3.35
N ARG A 118 -14.25 -15.22 3.90
CA ARG A 118 -13.55 -15.98 4.93
C ARG A 118 -12.30 -16.60 4.28
N ARG A 119 -11.15 -15.94 4.38
CA ARG A 119 -9.86 -16.65 4.26
C ARG A 119 -9.39 -16.99 5.66
N ASP A 120 -9.58 -18.25 6.02
CA ASP A 120 -8.72 -18.94 6.98
C ASP A 120 -7.33 -19.12 6.34
N SER A 121 -6.66 -18.02 6.01
CA SER A 121 -5.20 -18.07 5.88
C SER A 121 -4.72 -18.22 7.31
N GLY A 122 -4.15 -19.38 7.67
CA GLY A 122 -3.62 -19.70 9.00
C GLY A 122 -2.48 -18.79 9.50
N TRP A 123 -2.53 -17.50 9.18
CA TRP A 123 -1.69 -16.44 9.69
C TRP A 123 -2.01 -16.25 11.18
N ARG A 124 -1.13 -16.77 12.02
CA ARG A 124 -1.16 -16.50 13.45
C ARG A 124 -0.78 -15.02 13.63
N PRO A 125 -1.58 -14.22 14.36
CA PRO A 125 -1.16 -12.88 14.71
C PRO A 125 0.16 -12.96 15.48
N CYS A 126 1.09 -12.05 15.19
CA CYS A 126 2.22 -11.80 16.09
C CYS A 126 1.66 -11.72 17.50
N SER A 127 2.09 -12.62 18.38
CA SER A 127 1.73 -12.60 19.78
C SER A 127 2.21 -11.28 20.36
N MET A 128 1.31 -10.28 20.41
CA MET A 128 1.52 -9.06 21.19
C MET A 128 1.75 -9.52 22.62
N LYS A 129 3.00 -9.47 23.09
CA LYS A 129 3.24 -9.50 24.53
C LYS A 129 2.50 -8.30 25.12
N PRO A 130 1.70 -8.46 26.17
CA PRO A 130 0.99 -7.36 26.78
C PRO A 130 2.02 -6.32 27.22
N SER A 131 2.01 -5.15 26.58
CA SER A 131 2.73 -3.99 27.07
C SER A 131 2.13 -3.62 28.42
N SER A 132 2.86 -3.92 29.48
CA SER A 132 2.59 -3.42 30.82
C SER A 132 2.77 -1.90 30.81
N ILE A 133 1.74 -1.17 30.40
CA ILE A 133 1.60 0.24 30.76
C ILE A 133 1.23 0.21 32.24
N ARG A 134 2.22 0.53 33.07
CA ARG A 134 2.07 0.75 34.49
C ARG A 134 1.28 2.07 34.67
N SER A 135 0.42 2.04 35.68
CA SER A 135 -0.63 3.00 36.07
C SER A 135 -0.28 4.48 35.99
#